data_AF-A0A1I0K6E0-F1
#
_entry.id   AF-A0A1I0K6E0-F1
#
_cell.length_a   1.000
_cell.length_b   1.000
_cell.length_c   1.000
_cell.angle_alpha   90.00
_cell.angle_beta   90.00
_cell.angle_gamma   90.00
#
_symmetry.space_group_name_H-M   'P 1'
#
loop_
_entity.id
_entity.type
_entity.pdbx_description
1 polymer ?
#
loop_
_entity_poly.entity_id
_entity_poly.type
_entity_poly.pdbx_seq_one_letter_code
_entity_poly.pdbx_strand_id
1 'polypeptide(L)'
;MMEERKPEWYDLARRGPRRQSGFTPEQAQQVMRRIQTMPEGDVSSWRQADFGRVPSSHRRRHRMGVIAVAVIAILLVAGAGLLKLRDKDAGVQGNAGPSPTAVVQSAVTEEMMKQTAEQAMLAQIGKKLPFSKLDRAGYGGMIRLDYQEAEDTASFWISEESGELAMFIIDAALPAQKAAESPLVGAARNKLKEFGYHGDFSLKNMRRTASYGRTSDRKVHVQDVVTAQNAYVTYADNEYVQLGFEIAPAEISPELLQRGQTALERVGGAAGKQLIGASKTARDGRGQLVLKYGETEYTLASVVFDDASGKLIAVSDASQGVKANDPAKRAEQDKALLKMDPAKLQSAAAEIADDLFGISLKDYILVKNEPTPGIISFERSNEDAPDIQAAYNLDGKFYSFARLVDPDMYVDPVPVQP
;
A
#
# COMPACT_ATOMS: atom_id res chain seq x y z
N MET A 1 -18.57 53.11 -21.30
CA MET A 1 -17.77 51.87 -21.29
C MET A 1 -18.19 51.10 -20.05
N MET A 2 -18.95 50.03 -20.23
CA MET A 2 -19.43 49.20 -19.13
C MET A 2 -18.30 48.28 -18.69
N GLU A 3 -17.95 48.32 -17.40
CA GLU A 3 -17.13 47.28 -16.78
C GLU A 3 -17.92 45.97 -16.80
N GLU A 4 -17.45 44.99 -17.56
CA GLU A 4 -17.97 43.63 -17.52
C GLU A 4 -17.77 43.07 -16.10
N ARG A 5 -18.89 42.78 -15.43
CA ARG A 5 -18.91 42.06 -14.16
C ARG A 5 -18.24 40.70 -14.37
N LYS A 6 -17.08 40.51 -13.74
CA LYS A 6 -16.39 39.22 -13.73
C LYS A 6 -17.32 38.14 -13.16
N PRO A 7 -17.40 36.96 -13.79
CA PRO A 7 -18.23 35.86 -13.30
C PRO A 7 -17.82 35.37 -11.90
N GLU A 8 -18.79 34.99 -11.07
CA GLU A 8 -18.58 34.51 -9.68
C GLU A 8 -17.54 33.37 -9.54
N TRP A 9 -17.36 32.55 -10.58
CA TRP A 9 -16.39 31.45 -10.56
C TRP A 9 -14.94 31.94 -10.44
N TYR A 10 -14.66 33.18 -10.87
CA TYR A 10 -13.33 33.78 -10.80
C TYR A 10 -12.92 34.11 -9.34
N ASP A 11 -13.89 34.51 -8.50
CA ASP A 11 -13.68 34.72 -7.06
C ASP A 11 -13.68 33.41 -6.25
N LEU A 12 -14.25 32.33 -6.80
CA LEU A 12 -14.24 30.99 -6.21
C LEU A 12 -12.90 30.27 -6.44
N ALA A 13 -12.27 30.43 -7.61
CA ALA A 13 -10.97 29.84 -7.93
C ALA A 13 -9.81 30.49 -7.13
N ARG A 14 -9.93 31.77 -6.77
CA ARG A 14 -8.90 32.53 -6.03
C ARG A 14 -8.80 32.14 -4.55
N ARG A 15 -9.78 31.42 -3.98
CA ARG A 15 -9.85 31.11 -2.54
C ARG A 15 -9.15 29.79 -2.13
N GLY A 16 -8.49 29.09 -3.06
CA GLY A 16 -7.84 27.81 -2.78
C GLY A 16 -8.81 26.68 -2.40
N PRO A 17 -8.33 25.44 -2.23
CA PRO A 17 -9.19 24.31 -1.91
C PRO A 17 -9.77 24.51 -0.51
N ARG A 18 -11.07 24.82 -0.46
CA ARG A 18 -11.83 24.69 0.78
C ARG A 18 -11.71 23.23 1.23
N ARG A 19 -11.42 22.98 2.50
CA ARG A 19 -11.71 21.70 3.17
C ARG A 19 -13.14 21.31 2.80
N GLN A 20 -13.31 20.41 1.84
CA GLN A 20 -14.63 19.87 1.51
C GLN A 20 -14.96 18.76 2.51
N SER A 21 -16.23 18.76 2.90
CA SER A 21 -16.83 18.02 4.00
C SER A 21 -16.56 16.52 3.95
N GLY A 22 -15.84 16.01 4.95
CA GLY A 22 -15.82 14.57 5.25
C GLY A 22 -17.16 14.09 5.78
N PHE A 23 -17.41 12.77 5.68
CA PHE A 23 -18.52 12.06 6.32
C PHE A 23 -18.70 12.54 7.78
N THR A 24 -19.91 12.95 8.16
CA THR A 24 -20.16 13.44 9.52
C THR A 24 -20.43 12.29 10.49
N PRO A 25 -20.15 12.46 11.79
CA PRO A 25 -20.37 11.44 12.82
C PRO A 25 -21.81 10.91 12.93
N GLU A 26 -22.84 11.65 12.46
CA GLU A 26 -24.22 11.14 12.38
C GLU A 26 -24.37 9.99 11.39
N GLN A 27 -23.71 10.13 10.23
CA GLN A 27 -23.80 9.18 9.14
C GLN A 27 -23.21 7.83 9.58
N ALA A 28 -22.13 7.86 10.38
CA ALA A 28 -21.58 6.67 11.00
C ALA A 28 -22.51 6.04 12.05
N GLN A 29 -23.23 6.82 12.86
CA GLN A 29 -24.14 6.29 13.88
C GLN A 29 -25.44 5.71 13.33
N GLN A 30 -25.91 6.17 12.17
CA GLN A 30 -27.09 5.61 11.49
C GLN A 30 -26.77 4.23 10.90
N VAL A 31 -25.57 4.09 10.32
CA VAL A 31 -24.99 2.80 9.89
C VAL A 31 -24.82 1.85 11.08
N MET A 32 -24.31 2.34 12.21
CA MET A 32 -24.12 1.53 13.42
C MET A 32 -25.43 1.07 14.05
N ARG A 33 -26.50 1.88 14.01
CA ARG A 33 -27.83 1.45 14.48
C ARG A 33 -28.41 0.34 13.60
N ARG A 34 -28.23 0.41 12.28
CA ARG A 34 -28.66 -0.65 11.35
C ARG A 34 -27.90 -1.96 11.56
N ILE A 35 -26.58 -1.88 11.77
CA ILE A 35 -25.74 -3.07 12.02
C ILE A 35 -26.02 -3.70 13.40
N GLN A 36 -26.38 -2.92 14.42
CA GLN A 36 -26.69 -3.44 15.76
C GLN A 36 -28.11 -4.01 15.87
N THR A 37 -29.03 -3.64 14.99
CA THR A 37 -30.37 -4.25 14.90
C THR A 37 -30.42 -5.49 14.01
N MET A 38 -29.29 -5.89 13.39
CA MET A 38 -29.18 -7.16 12.71
C MET A 38 -29.19 -8.30 13.74
N PRO A 39 -29.91 -9.42 13.50
CA PRO A 39 -29.94 -10.56 14.42
C PRO A 39 -28.51 -11.02 14.77
N GLU A 40 -28.26 -11.34 16.04
CA GLU A 40 -26.95 -11.67 16.63
C GLU A 40 -26.17 -12.83 15.97
N GLY A 41 -26.75 -13.50 14.95
CA GLY A 41 -26.08 -14.51 14.14
C GLY A 41 -25.16 -13.96 13.04
N ASP A 42 -25.29 -12.68 12.65
CA ASP A 42 -24.46 -12.14 11.56
C ASP A 42 -23.17 -11.50 12.07
N VAL A 43 -23.17 -10.79 13.20
CA VAL A 43 -22.04 -9.92 13.59
C VAL A 43 -20.77 -10.71 14.02
N SER A 44 -20.92 -11.97 14.42
CA SER A 44 -19.83 -12.81 14.94
C SER A 44 -19.05 -13.56 13.85
N SER A 45 -19.62 -13.78 12.67
CA SER A 45 -18.94 -14.43 11.54
C SER A 45 -17.90 -13.51 10.87
N TRP A 46 -18.10 -12.19 10.93
CA TRP A 46 -17.19 -11.19 10.34
C TRP A 46 -15.85 -11.03 11.07
N ARG A 47 -15.75 -11.46 12.33
CA ARG A 47 -14.46 -11.47 13.06
C ARG A 47 -13.63 -12.73 12.80
N GLN A 48 -14.22 -13.76 12.20
CA GLN A 48 -13.60 -15.09 12.04
C GLN A 48 -13.50 -15.56 10.58
N ALA A 49 -13.95 -14.78 9.61
CA ALA A 49 -13.55 -15.01 8.22
C ALA A 49 -12.05 -14.68 8.07
N ASP A 50 -11.23 -15.73 8.00
CA ASP A 50 -9.79 -15.72 7.71
C ASP A 50 -9.50 -15.03 6.37
N PHE A 51 -9.44 -13.71 6.38
CA PHE A 51 -8.85 -12.92 5.32
C PHE A 51 -7.34 -12.80 5.61
N GLY A 52 -6.59 -13.80 5.16
CA GLY A 52 -5.13 -13.78 4.96
C GLY A 52 -4.31 -13.00 5.99
N ARG A 53 -4.06 -13.59 7.17
CA ARG A 53 -2.97 -13.14 8.04
C ARG A 53 -1.66 -13.82 7.64
N VAL A 54 -0.68 -13.00 7.27
CA VAL A 54 0.70 -13.22 7.72
C VAL A 54 0.76 -12.72 9.17
N PRO A 55 1.26 -13.50 10.14
CA PRO A 55 1.24 -13.10 11.54
C PRO A 55 2.38 -12.13 11.85
N SER A 56 2.05 -10.91 12.27
CA SER A 56 2.93 -10.15 13.17
C SER A 56 2.09 -9.65 14.34
N SER A 57 2.29 -10.27 15.50
CA SER A 57 1.76 -9.80 16.77
C SER A 57 2.90 -9.63 17.75
N HIS A 58 3.28 -8.39 18.03
CA HIS A 58 3.70 -7.97 19.36
C HIS A 58 2.80 -6.82 19.82
N ARG A 59 2.23 -7.04 21.01
CA ARG A 59 1.15 -6.28 21.66
C ARG A 59 1.61 -4.88 22.09
N ARG A 60 0.73 -3.88 22.02
CA ARG A 60 0.58 -2.89 23.11
C ARG A 60 -0.88 -2.48 23.30
N ARG A 61 -1.35 -2.66 24.54
CA ARG A 61 -2.64 -2.22 25.09
C ARG A 61 -2.54 -0.74 25.43
N HIS A 62 -3.60 0.06 25.25
CA HIS A 62 -4.03 1.04 26.26
C HIS A 62 -5.54 1.31 26.18
N ARG A 63 -6.07 1.71 27.34
CA ARG A 63 -7.47 1.68 27.78
C ARG A 63 -8.23 2.98 27.46
N MET A 64 -9.54 2.79 27.30
CA MET A 64 -10.70 3.70 27.38
C MET A 64 -10.54 5.14 27.88
N GLY A 65 -11.29 6.04 27.23
CA GLY A 65 -11.85 7.27 27.80
C GLY A 65 -13.06 7.74 26.97
N VAL A 66 -14.26 7.71 27.57
CA VAL A 66 -15.55 8.14 27.01
C VAL A 66 -15.73 9.64 27.27
N ILE A 67 -16.00 10.49 26.25
CA ILE A 67 -16.81 11.72 26.38
C ILE A 67 -17.54 12.04 25.05
N ALA A 68 -18.87 11.98 25.16
CA ALA A 68 -19.98 12.75 24.58
C ALA A 68 -19.84 13.69 23.34
N VAL A 69 -20.68 13.39 22.33
CA VAL A 69 -21.72 14.22 21.66
C VAL A 69 -21.38 15.68 21.26
N ALA A 70 -21.37 15.94 19.95
CA ALA A 70 -22.33 16.84 19.29
C ALA A 70 -22.22 16.73 17.76
N VAL A 71 -23.38 16.78 17.11
CA VAL A 71 -23.70 16.22 15.81
C VAL A 71 -24.73 17.17 15.19
N ILE A 72 -24.53 17.71 13.97
CA ILE A 72 -25.57 18.16 12.99
C ILE A 72 -25.01 18.15 11.54
N ALA A 73 -25.70 17.46 10.62
CA ALA A 73 -25.61 17.60 9.16
C ALA A 73 -26.99 17.92 8.54
N ILE A 74 -26.98 18.59 7.39
CA ILE A 74 -28.18 18.82 6.55
C ILE A 74 -28.00 18.17 5.18
N LEU A 75 -29.03 17.41 4.81
CA LEU A 75 -29.33 16.79 3.51
C LEU A 75 -29.59 17.81 2.41
N LEU A 76 -29.12 17.53 1.19
CA LEU A 76 -29.73 18.07 -0.03
C LEU A 76 -29.94 16.97 -1.06
N VAL A 77 -31.20 16.56 -1.17
CA VAL A 77 -31.82 16.00 -2.37
C VAL A 77 -32.51 17.16 -3.09
N ALA A 78 -32.14 17.41 -4.34
CA ALA A 78 -32.91 18.17 -5.34
C ALA A 78 -32.37 17.79 -6.72
N GLY A 79 -33.13 17.49 -7.77
CA GLY A 79 -34.58 17.41 -8.05
C GLY A 79 -34.73 16.53 -9.33
N ALA A 80 -35.84 16.46 -10.07
CA ALA A 80 -37.06 17.26 -10.11
C ALA A 80 -38.13 16.49 -10.93
N GLY A 81 -39.40 16.81 -10.70
CA GLY A 81 -40.54 16.40 -11.52
C GLY A 81 -41.78 17.21 -11.14
N LEU A 82 -41.91 18.40 -11.73
CA LEU A 82 -43.06 19.31 -11.61
C LEU A 82 -44.31 18.74 -12.29
N LEU A 83 -45.46 18.70 -11.59
CA LEU A 83 -46.75 19.00 -12.21
C LEU A 83 -47.65 19.80 -11.26
N LYS A 84 -48.30 20.80 -11.86
CA LYS A 84 -49.11 21.87 -11.28
C LYS A 84 -50.39 21.36 -10.62
N LEU A 85 -50.90 22.11 -9.64
CA LEU A 85 -52.27 22.63 -9.66
C LEU A 85 -52.46 23.77 -8.64
N ARG A 86 -53.18 24.80 -9.09
CA ARG A 86 -53.59 25.99 -8.34
C ARG A 86 -55.13 26.06 -8.40
N ASP A 87 -55.68 26.59 -7.32
CA ASP A 87 -57.04 27.10 -7.04
C ASP A 87 -58.12 26.14 -6.47
N LYS A 88 -58.40 26.40 -5.17
CA LYS A 88 -59.69 26.77 -4.54
C LYS A 88 -60.98 26.05 -4.98
N ASP A 89 -61.61 25.30 -4.06
CA ASP A 89 -62.67 25.74 -3.12
C ASP A 89 -63.47 24.55 -2.55
N ALA A 90 -64.13 24.80 -1.40
CA ALA A 90 -65.28 24.11 -0.81
C ALA A 90 -65.08 22.77 -0.04
N GLY A 91 -65.03 22.91 1.30
CA GLY A 91 -66.05 22.41 2.24
C GLY A 91 -66.36 20.90 2.36
N VAL A 92 -66.31 20.43 3.61
CA VAL A 92 -67.24 19.52 4.33
C VAL A 92 -66.50 18.47 5.18
N GLN A 93 -66.95 18.38 6.43
CA GLN A 93 -66.49 17.51 7.51
C GLN A 93 -66.41 16.02 7.14
N GLY A 94 -65.43 15.31 7.72
CA GLY A 94 -65.42 13.85 7.77
C GLY A 94 -64.21 13.31 8.52
N ASN A 95 -64.43 12.81 9.74
CA ASN A 95 -63.46 12.06 10.53
C ASN A 95 -62.92 10.84 9.78
N ALA A 96 -61.61 10.81 9.53
CA ALA A 96 -60.77 9.61 9.49
C ALA A 96 -59.32 10.07 9.53
N GLY A 97 -58.59 9.75 10.61
CA GLY A 97 -57.16 10.03 10.67
C GLY A 97 -56.45 9.28 9.54
N PRO A 98 -55.50 9.90 8.81
CA PRO A 98 -54.66 9.14 7.89
C PRO A 98 -53.78 8.21 8.73
N SER A 99 -54.03 6.90 8.61
CA SER A 99 -53.02 5.89 8.91
C SER A 99 -51.71 6.32 8.26
N PRO A 100 -50.55 6.19 8.93
CA PRO A 100 -49.28 6.53 8.31
C PRO A 100 -49.17 5.68 7.06
N THR A 101 -49.19 6.33 5.90
CA THR A 101 -48.82 5.70 4.65
C THR A 101 -47.40 5.21 4.88
N ALA A 102 -47.23 3.89 4.98
CA ALA A 102 -45.92 3.29 4.99
C ALA A 102 -45.22 3.81 3.74
N VAL A 103 -44.25 4.70 3.93
CA VAL A 103 -43.33 5.08 2.87
C VAL A 103 -42.65 3.76 2.50
N VAL A 104 -43.10 3.16 1.40
CA VAL A 104 -42.40 2.05 0.78
C VAL A 104 -41.02 2.60 0.47
N GLN A 105 -40.02 2.25 1.28
CA GLN A 105 -38.63 2.45 0.90
C GLN A 105 -38.48 1.71 -0.43
N SER A 106 -38.32 2.48 -1.50
CA SER A 106 -38.03 1.92 -2.82
C SER A 106 -36.83 0.99 -2.67
N ALA A 107 -37.02 -0.29 -3.00
CA ALA A 107 -35.96 -1.28 -2.93
C ALA A 107 -34.73 -0.77 -3.69
N VAL A 108 -33.55 -0.92 -3.11
CA VAL A 108 -32.28 -0.52 -3.71
C VAL A 108 -32.08 -1.31 -5.00
N THR A 109 -31.92 -0.62 -6.12
CA THR A 109 -31.69 -1.27 -7.42
C THR A 109 -30.20 -1.41 -7.73
N GLU A 110 -29.86 -2.32 -8.63
CA GLU A 110 -28.49 -2.50 -9.13
C GLU A 110 -27.93 -1.21 -9.73
N GLU A 111 -28.76 -0.45 -10.42
CA GLU A 111 -28.45 0.84 -11.03
C GLU A 111 -28.10 1.90 -9.97
N MET A 112 -28.82 1.92 -8.84
CA MET A 112 -28.48 2.81 -7.72
C MET A 112 -27.12 2.45 -7.10
N MET A 113 -26.81 1.17 -6.99
CA MET A 113 -25.52 0.70 -6.47
C MET A 113 -24.37 1.01 -7.44
N LYS A 114 -24.59 0.83 -8.75
CA LYS A 114 -23.64 1.26 -9.79
C LYS A 114 -23.42 2.77 -9.74
N GLN A 115 -24.48 3.56 -9.61
CA GLN A 115 -24.37 5.02 -9.50
C GLN A 115 -23.57 5.44 -8.25
N THR A 116 -23.73 4.74 -7.13
CA THR A 116 -22.94 4.97 -5.90
C THR A 116 -21.45 4.71 -6.14
N ALA A 117 -21.11 3.58 -6.77
CA ALA A 117 -19.74 3.26 -7.16
C ALA A 117 -19.15 4.28 -8.14
N GLU A 118 -19.92 4.70 -9.15
CA GLU A 118 -19.50 5.71 -10.11
C GLU A 118 -19.24 7.08 -9.48
N GLN A 119 -20.07 7.51 -8.53
CA GLN A 119 -19.83 8.74 -7.77
C GLN A 119 -18.54 8.66 -6.96
N ALA A 120 -18.28 7.51 -6.33
CA ALA A 120 -17.03 7.29 -5.61
C ALA A 120 -15.81 7.31 -6.55
N MET A 121 -15.88 6.68 -7.74
CA MET A 121 -14.81 6.77 -8.75
C MET A 121 -14.55 8.21 -9.20
N LEU A 122 -15.60 8.96 -9.53
CA LEU A 122 -15.48 10.36 -9.92
C LEU A 122 -14.85 11.21 -8.80
N ALA A 123 -15.22 10.97 -7.55
CA ALA A 123 -14.68 11.68 -6.41
C ALA A 123 -13.18 11.37 -6.18
N GLN A 124 -12.77 10.11 -6.30
CA GLN A 124 -11.40 9.69 -5.97
C GLN A 124 -10.40 9.87 -7.12
N ILE A 125 -10.80 9.50 -8.34
CA ILE A 125 -9.91 9.44 -9.51
C ILE A 125 -10.38 10.32 -10.68
N GLY A 126 -11.54 10.96 -10.59
CA GLY A 126 -12.00 11.94 -11.58
C GLY A 126 -12.52 11.36 -12.89
N LYS A 127 -12.65 10.05 -13.00
CA LYS A 127 -13.17 9.34 -14.17
C LYS A 127 -14.02 8.16 -13.73
N LYS A 128 -14.82 7.63 -14.66
CA LYS A 128 -15.56 6.38 -14.48
C LYS A 128 -14.82 5.28 -15.24
N LEU A 129 -14.64 4.14 -14.60
CA LEU A 129 -14.20 2.93 -15.28
C LEU A 129 -15.44 2.17 -15.80
N PRO A 130 -15.34 1.38 -16.87
CA PRO A 130 -16.43 0.57 -17.36
C PRO A 130 -16.72 -0.59 -16.38
N PHE A 131 -18.00 -0.87 -16.20
CA PHE A 131 -18.48 -1.95 -15.36
C PHE A 131 -18.05 -3.30 -15.94
N SER A 132 -17.48 -4.15 -15.11
CA SER A 132 -16.95 -5.47 -15.49
C SER A 132 -17.83 -6.59 -14.94
N LYS A 133 -18.10 -6.60 -13.62
CA LYS A 133 -18.77 -7.72 -12.96
C LYS A 133 -19.57 -7.27 -11.73
N LEU A 134 -20.66 -7.98 -11.45
CA LEU A 134 -21.36 -7.98 -10.17
C LEU A 134 -21.25 -9.38 -9.54
N ASP A 135 -20.92 -9.43 -8.26
CA ASP A 135 -20.86 -10.67 -7.48
C ASP A 135 -21.72 -10.58 -6.21
N ARG A 136 -22.62 -11.56 -6.02
CA ARG A 136 -23.49 -11.67 -4.84
C ARG A 136 -23.01 -12.75 -3.86
N ALA A 137 -22.02 -13.57 -4.24
CA ALA A 137 -21.64 -14.73 -3.46
C ALA A 137 -20.74 -14.33 -2.27
N GLY A 138 -21.11 -14.74 -1.06
CA GLY A 138 -20.19 -14.86 0.07
C GLY A 138 -19.95 -13.61 0.93
N TYR A 139 -20.73 -12.54 0.77
CA TYR A 139 -20.54 -11.30 1.54
C TYR A 139 -21.76 -10.88 2.38
N GLY A 140 -22.52 -11.83 2.93
CA GLY A 140 -23.60 -11.63 3.93
C GLY A 140 -24.41 -10.34 3.76
N GLY A 141 -25.16 -10.24 2.66
CA GLY A 141 -25.99 -9.07 2.35
C GLY A 141 -25.29 -7.90 1.66
N MET A 142 -24.01 -8.07 1.27
CA MET A 142 -23.31 -7.13 0.39
C MET A 142 -23.15 -7.71 -1.02
N ILE A 143 -23.22 -6.82 -2.01
CA ILE A 143 -22.80 -7.09 -3.38
C ILE A 143 -21.43 -6.48 -3.63
N ARG A 144 -20.63 -7.13 -4.47
CA ARG A 144 -19.39 -6.58 -5.00
C ARG A 144 -19.60 -6.13 -6.44
N LEU A 145 -19.26 -4.89 -6.74
CA LEU A 145 -19.20 -4.34 -8.10
C LEU A 145 -17.74 -4.13 -8.49
N ASP A 146 -17.33 -4.72 -9.61
CA ASP A 146 -16.00 -4.57 -10.18
C ASP A 146 -16.05 -3.77 -11.48
N TYR A 147 -15.09 -2.87 -11.64
CA TYR A 147 -14.90 -2.02 -12.81
C TYR A 147 -13.44 -2.13 -13.27
N GLN A 148 -13.21 -2.14 -14.58
CA GLN A 148 -11.87 -2.33 -15.12
C GLN A 148 -11.72 -1.71 -16.51
N GLU A 149 -10.64 -0.97 -16.72
CA GLU A 149 -10.21 -0.49 -18.05
C GLU A 149 -8.69 -0.63 -18.15
N ALA A 150 -8.22 -1.50 -19.04
CA ALA A 150 -6.80 -1.83 -19.13
C ALA A 150 -6.22 -2.21 -17.74
N GLU A 151 -5.28 -1.42 -17.24
CA GLU A 151 -4.61 -1.60 -15.94
C GLU A 151 -5.35 -0.95 -14.76
N ASP A 152 -6.39 -0.16 -15.00
CA ASP A 152 -7.14 0.51 -13.94
C ASP A 152 -8.24 -0.40 -13.41
N THR A 153 -8.39 -0.45 -12.09
CA THR A 153 -9.35 -1.32 -11.41
C THR A 153 -10.09 -0.58 -10.30
N ALA A 154 -11.34 -0.97 -10.08
CA ALA A 154 -12.08 -0.53 -8.91
C ALA A 154 -13.05 -1.61 -8.43
N SER A 155 -13.07 -1.85 -7.13
CA SER A 155 -13.98 -2.79 -6.47
C SER A 155 -14.74 -2.08 -5.36
N PHE A 156 -16.07 -2.26 -5.34
CA PHE A 156 -16.97 -1.64 -4.37
C PHE A 156 -17.81 -2.72 -3.71
N TRP A 157 -17.87 -2.71 -2.38
CA TRP A 157 -18.78 -3.55 -1.60
C TRP A 157 -19.91 -2.69 -1.08
N ILE A 158 -21.13 -2.99 -1.52
CA ILE A 158 -22.33 -2.20 -1.26
C ILE A 158 -23.38 -3.08 -0.62
N SER A 159 -24.02 -2.60 0.45
CA SER A 159 -25.13 -3.31 1.08
C SER A 159 -26.31 -3.45 0.11
N GLU A 160 -26.79 -4.67 -0.10
CA GLU A 160 -27.93 -4.95 -0.98
C GLU A 160 -29.24 -4.37 -0.40
N GLU A 161 -29.36 -4.35 0.93
CA GLU A 161 -30.54 -3.82 1.63
C GLU A 161 -30.60 -2.29 1.61
N SER A 162 -29.47 -1.63 1.87
CA SER A 162 -29.44 -0.17 2.10
C SER A 162 -28.84 0.63 0.94
N GLY A 163 -28.12 -0.01 0.02
CA GLY A 163 -27.36 0.65 -1.03
C GLY A 163 -26.15 1.41 -0.52
N GLU A 164 -25.83 1.29 0.77
CA GLU A 164 -24.72 2.00 1.40
C GLU A 164 -23.38 1.36 1.04
N LEU A 165 -22.41 2.20 0.70
CA LEU A 165 -21.04 1.78 0.40
C LEU A 165 -20.32 1.38 1.68
N ALA A 166 -19.98 0.10 1.81
CA ALA A 166 -19.28 -0.45 2.97
C ALA A 166 -17.75 -0.36 2.82
N MET A 167 -17.25 -0.61 1.60
CA MET A 167 -15.83 -0.64 1.30
C MET A 167 -15.59 -0.30 -0.17
N PHE A 168 -14.46 0.32 -0.46
CA PHE A 168 -13.94 0.32 -1.83
C PHE A 168 -12.43 0.23 -1.85
N ILE A 169 -11.91 -0.26 -2.98
CA ILE A 169 -10.52 -0.14 -3.38
C ILE A 169 -10.53 0.28 -4.85
N ILE A 170 -9.85 1.37 -5.15
CA ILE A 170 -9.69 1.92 -6.49
C ILE A 170 -8.20 2.03 -6.73
N ASP A 171 -7.72 1.59 -7.89
CA ASP A 171 -6.35 1.79 -8.33
C ASP A 171 -6.36 2.21 -9.80
N ALA A 172 -5.98 3.45 -10.09
CA ALA A 172 -6.05 3.98 -11.43
C ALA A 172 -4.99 5.05 -11.73
N ALA A 173 -4.55 5.09 -12.98
CA ALA A 173 -3.80 6.22 -13.51
C ALA A 173 -4.70 7.47 -13.55
N LEU A 174 -4.20 8.58 -13.00
CA LEU A 174 -4.85 9.87 -13.11
C LEU A 174 -4.76 10.39 -14.56
N PRO A 175 -5.82 11.03 -15.09
CA PRO A 175 -5.74 11.71 -16.38
C PRO A 175 -4.57 12.70 -16.43
N ALA A 176 -3.86 12.77 -17.55
CA ALA A 176 -2.63 13.56 -17.70
C ALA A 176 -2.80 15.03 -17.27
N GLN A 177 -3.94 15.65 -17.59
CA GLN A 177 -4.26 17.02 -17.18
C GLN A 177 -4.35 17.15 -15.65
N LYS A 178 -5.06 16.24 -14.98
CA LYS A 178 -5.17 16.23 -13.51
C LYS A 178 -3.84 15.91 -12.83
N ALA A 179 -3.07 14.99 -13.39
CA ALA A 179 -1.76 14.64 -12.87
C ALA A 179 -0.81 15.85 -12.92
N ALA A 180 -0.75 16.56 -14.06
CA ALA A 180 0.12 17.71 -14.24
C ALA A 180 -0.23 18.91 -13.32
N GLU A 181 -1.50 19.09 -12.96
CA GLU A 181 -1.96 20.14 -12.04
C GLU A 181 -1.76 19.78 -10.56
N SER A 182 -1.41 18.53 -10.25
CA SER A 182 -1.27 18.07 -8.86
C SER A 182 -0.06 18.72 -8.18
N PRO A 183 -0.22 19.31 -6.97
CA PRO A 183 0.90 19.84 -6.21
C PRO A 183 1.93 18.76 -5.85
N LEU A 184 1.53 17.48 -5.83
CA LEU A 184 2.42 16.35 -5.58
C LEU A 184 3.49 16.18 -6.66
N VAL A 185 3.22 16.59 -7.90
CA VAL A 185 4.22 16.53 -8.99
C VAL A 185 5.36 17.51 -8.74
N GLY A 186 5.02 18.73 -8.31
CA GLY A 186 6.03 19.73 -7.91
C GLY A 186 6.81 19.29 -6.67
N ALA A 187 6.12 18.75 -5.67
CA ALA A 187 6.75 18.19 -4.48
C ALA A 187 7.68 17.01 -4.80
N ALA A 188 7.27 16.10 -5.71
CA ALA A 188 8.06 14.95 -6.13
C ALA A 188 9.37 15.39 -6.80
N ARG A 189 9.30 16.38 -7.70
CA ARG A 189 10.48 16.98 -8.32
C ARG A 189 11.46 17.53 -7.27
N ASN A 190 10.95 18.26 -6.28
CA ASN A 190 11.78 18.84 -5.23
C ASN A 190 12.42 17.76 -4.34
N LYS A 191 11.63 16.74 -3.95
CA LYS A 191 12.12 15.62 -3.15
C LYS A 191 13.18 14.79 -3.87
N LEU A 192 13.00 14.53 -5.17
CA LEU A 192 14.03 13.85 -5.97
C LEU A 192 15.33 14.65 -5.98
N LYS A 193 15.28 15.96 -6.19
CA LYS A 193 16.48 16.83 -6.17
C LYS A 193 17.15 16.86 -4.79
N GLU A 194 16.37 16.92 -3.71
CA GLU A 194 16.87 16.87 -2.33
C GLU A 194 17.69 15.60 -2.07
N PHE A 195 17.29 14.48 -2.68
CA PHE A 195 17.97 13.19 -2.55
C PHE A 195 19.07 12.93 -3.60
N GLY A 196 19.42 13.94 -4.40
CA GLY A 196 20.53 13.85 -5.37
C GLY A 196 20.14 13.31 -6.75
N TYR A 197 18.87 13.35 -7.13
CA TYR A 197 18.48 13.06 -8.51
C TYR A 197 18.92 14.20 -9.44
N HIS A 198 19.79 13.88 -10.39
CA HIS A 198 20.32 14.82 -11.39
C HIS A 198 19.65 14.72 -12.76
N GLY A 199 18.75 13.75 -12.95
CA GLY A 199 18.06 13.54 -14.23
C GLY A 199 16.96 14.56 -14.52
N ASP A 200 16.50 14.57 -15.76
CA ASP A 200 15.37 15.41 -16.17
C ASP A 200 14.05 14.85 -15.64
N PHE A 201 13.38 15.62 -14.80
CA PHE A 201 12.05 15.27 -14.32
C PHE A 201 11.02 15.45 -15.46
N SER A 202 10.68 14.35 -16.11
CA SER A 202 9.56 14.25 -17.05
C SER A 202 8.49 13.33 -16.48
N LEU A 203 7.31 13.87 -16.18
CA LEU A 203 6.17 13.11 -15.64
C LEU A 203 5.72 12.07 -16.68
N LYS A 204 5.87 10.78 -16.35
CA LYS A 204 5.33 9.68 -17.16
C LYS A 204 3.87 9.41 -16.82
N ASN A 205 3.59 9.24 -15.53
CA ASN A 205 2.23 9.03 -15.02
C ASN A 205 2.14 9.42 -13.55
N MET A 206 0.91 9.50 -13.07
CA MET A 206 0.60 9.55 -11.64
C MET A 206 -0.50 8.53 -11.38
N ARG A 207 -0.24 7.54 -10.53
CA ARG A 207 -1.21 6.49 -10.18
C ARG A 207 -1.74 6.75 -8.79
N ARG A 208 -3.06 6.62 -8.62
CA ARG A 208 -3.75 6.80 -7.35
C ARG A 208 -4.42 5.51 -6.92
N THR A 209 -4.08 5.05 -5.73
CA THR A 209 -4.80 4.02 -5.02
C THR A 209 -5.61 4.67 -3.90
N ALA A 210 -6.92 4.47 -3.89
CA ALA A 210 -7.80 4.96 -2.84
C ALA A 210 -8.57 3.79 -2.22
N SER A 211 -8.62 3.74 -0.88
CA SER A 211 -9.36 2.71 -0.18
C SER A 211 -10.16 3.24 0.99
N TYR A 212 -11.30 2.63 1.27
CA TYR A 212 -12.20 2.98 2.36
C TYR A 212 -12.73 1.72 3.01
N GLY A 213 -12.96 1.74 4.33
CA GLY A 213 -13.56 0.63 5.07
C GLY A 213 -12.60 -0.52 5.38
N ARG A 214 -11.30 -0.41 5.04
CA ARG A 214 -10.26 -1.40 5.39
C ARG A 214 -9.74 -1.25 6.81
N THR A 215 -9.85 -0.05 7.38
CA THR A 215 -9.39 0.32 8.71
C THR A 215 -10.58 0.65 9.60
N SER A 216 -10.42 0.47 10.91
CA SER A 216 -11.49 0.74 11.88
C SER A 216 -11.92 2.21 11.95
N ASP A 217 -11.09 3.13 11.46
CA ASP A 217 -11.39 4.56 11.43
C ASP A 217 -12.33 4.97 10.29
N ARG A 218 -12.61 4.06 9.35
CA ARG A 218 -13.45 4.28 8.17
C ARG A 218 -13.14 5.60 7.45
N LYS A 219 -11.86 5.94 7.34
CA LYS A 219 -11.42 7.05 6.49
C LYS A 219 -11.07 6.54 5.10
N VAL A 220 -11.10 7.46 4.14
CA VAL A 220 -10.48 7.21 2.84
C VAL A 220 -8.98 7.39 3.02
N HIS A 221 -8.23 6.34 2.72
CA HIS A 221 -6.76 6.34 2.65
C HIS A 221 -6.36 6.43 1.19
N VAL A 222 -5.48 7.37 0.87
CA VAL A 222 -5.02 7.63 -0.50
C VAL A 222 -3.53 7.42 -0.58
N GLN A 223 -3.09 6.62 -1.55
CA GLN A 223 -1.69 6.51 -1.95
C GLN A 223 -1.54 7.04 -3.38
N ASP A 224 -0.64 7.98 -3.56
CA ASP A 224 -0.31 8.57 -4.86
C ASP A 224 1.13 8.23 -5.22
N VAL A 225 1.35 7.67 -6.41
CA VAL A 225 2.68 7.38 -6.96
C VAL A 225 2.90 8.27 -8.17
N VAL A 226 3.85 9.20 -8.05
CA VAL A 226 4.29 10.06 -9.14
C VAL A 226 5.49 9.39 -9.81
N THR A 227 5.34 9.01 -11.08
CA THR A 227 6.38 8.31 -11.85
C THR A 227 6.98 9.24 -12.90
N ALA A 228 8.30 9.35 -12.90
CA ALA A 228 9.10 9.98 -13.94
C ALA A 228 9.87 8.91 -14.74
N GLN A 229 10.72 9.33 -15.68
CA GLN A 229 11.37 8.39 -16.60
C GLN A 229 12.12 7.24 -15.91
N ASN A 230 12.98 7.57 -14.94
CA ASN A 230 13.82 6.65 -14.18
C ASN A 230 13.71 6.92 -12.67
N ALA A 231 12.55 7.42 -12.22
CA ALA A 231 12.35 7.81 -10.83
C ALA A 231 10.88 7.71 -10.43
N TYR A 232 10.61 7.53 -9.15
CA TYR A 232 9.27 7.62 -8.58
C TYR A 232 9.29 8.25 -7.19
N VAL A 233 8.15 8.82 -6.80
CA VAL A 233 7.88 9.27 -5.44
C VAL A 233 6.49 8.81 -5.03
N THR A 234 6.39 8.21 -3.85
CA THR A 234 5.14 7.75 -3.25
C THR A 234 4.73 8.68 -2.11
N TYR A 235 3.46 9.03 -2.10
CA TYR A 235 2.80 9.76 -1.03
C TYR A 235 1.66 8.92 -0.46
N ALA A 236 1.46 8.97 0.86
CA ALA A 236 0.28 8.45 1.53
C ALA A 236 -0.41 9.62 2.23
N ASP A 237 -1.70 9.81 1.97
CA ASP A 237 -2.51 10.92 2.47
C ASP A 237 -1.86 12.31 2.28
N ASN A 238 -1.18 12.48 1.14
CA ASN A 238 -0.37 13.64 0.73
C ASN A 238 0.94 13.85 1.52
N GLU A 239 1.34 12.92 2.36
CA GLU A 239 2.63 12.92 3.05
C GLU A 239 3.62 12.05 2.30
N TYR A 240 4.89 12.49 2.21
CA TYR A 240 5.95 11.73 1.57
C TYR A 240 6.18 10.42 2.33
N VAL A 241 6.25 9.31 1.59
CA VAL A 241 6.55 7.98 2.14
C VAL A 241 7.92 7.52 1.67
N GLN A 242 8.11 7.48 0.35
CA GLN A 242 9.33 6.96 -0.23
C GLN A 242 9.60 7.53 -1.62
N LEU A 243 10.84 7.38 -2.07
CA LEU A 243 11.24 7.62 -3.44
C LEU A 243 12.25 6.58 -3.89
N GLY A 244 12.43 6.48 -5.21
CA GLY A 244 13.52 5.74 -5.79
C GLY A 244 13.87 6.28 -7.16
N PHE A 245 15.14 6.19 -7.53
CA PHE A 245 15.61 6.56 -8.87
C PHE A 245 16.88 5.80 -9.24
N GLU A 246 17.06 5.60 -10.54
CA GLU A 246 18.30 5.02 -11.08
C GLU A 246 19.41 6.07 -11.10
N ILE A 247 20.64 5.61 -10.86
CA ILE A 247 21.85 6.42 -10.98
C ILE A 247 22.82 5.78 -11.97
N ALA A 248 23.59 6.60 -12.67
CA ALA A 248 24.60 6.07 -13.56
C ALA A 248 25.75 5.43 -12.75
N PRO A 249 26.35 4.32 -13.22
CA PRO A 249 27.54 3.75 -12.58
C PRO A 249 28.68 4.73 -12.34
N ALA A 250 28.83 5.73 -13.21
CA ALA A 250 29.86 6.77 -13.11
C ALA A 250 29.65 7.74 -11.92
N GLU A 251 28.45 7.78 -11.34
CA GLU A 251 28.14 8.59 -10.15
C GLU A 251 28.51 7.88 -8.84
N ILE A 252 29.00 6.63 -8.92
CA ILE A 252 29.31 5.80 -7.77
C ILE A 252 30.82 5.84 -7.54
N SER A 253 31.23 6.12 -6.31
CA SER A 253 32.65 6.15 -5.94
C SER A 253 33.32 4.78 -6.20
N PRO A 254 34.55 4.74 -6.74
CA PRO A 254 35.30 3.49 -6.93
C PRO A 254 35.41 2.62 -5.67
N GLU A 255 35.50 3.24 -4.50
CA GLU A 255 35.60 2.56 -3.21
C GLU A 255 34.32 1.74 -2.90
N LEU A 256 33.13 2.30 -3.15
CA LEU A 256 31.86 1.59 -2.98
C LEU A 256 31.69 0.45 -3.99
N LEU A 257 32.13 0.66 -5.24
CA LEU A 257 32.11 -0.39 -6.26
C LEU A 257 33.00 -1.56 -5.86
N GLN A 258 34.23 -1.29 -5.41
CA GLN A 258 35.17 -2.30 -4.94
C GLN A 258 34.61 -3.03 -3.71
N ARG A 259 34.10 -2.29 -2.72
CA ARG A 259 33.49 -2.88 -1.52
C ARG A 259 32.29 -3.77 -1.86
N GLY A 260 31.47 -3.37 -2.83
CA GLY A 260 30.34 -4.17 -3.29
C GLY A 260 30.78 -5.47 -3.96
N GLN A 261 31.82 -5.43 -4.80
CA GLN A 261 32.41 -6.62 -5.39
C GLN A 261 32.98 -7.56 -4.31
N THR A 262 33.75 -7.03 -3.36
CA THR A 262 34.29 -7.82 -2.24
C THR A 262 33.17 -8.46 -1.41
N ALA A 263 32.09 -7.73 -1.12
CA ALA A 263 30.95 -8.27 -0.39
C ALA A 263 30.29 -9.44 -1.15
N LEU A 264 30.11 -9.31 -2.47
CA LEU A 264 29.55 -10.37 -3.30
C LEU A 264 30.46 -11.59 -3.39
N GLU A 265 31.77 -11.41 -3.48
CA GLU A 265 32.74 -12.51 -3.48
C GLU A 265 32.65 -13.35 -2.20
N ARG A 266 32.38 -12.71 -1.06
CA ARG A 266 32.23 -13.39 0.23
C ARG A 266 31.00 -14.28 0.33
N VAL A 267 29.87 -13.92 -0.31
CA VAL A 267 28.62 -14.70 -0.20
C VAL A 267 28.31 -15.52 -1.46
N GLY A 268 28.54 -15.00 -2.65
CA GLY A 268 28.13 -15.65 -3.90
C GLY A 268 29.19 -16.54 -4.53
N GLY A 269 30.45 -16.43 -4.11
CA GLY A 269 31.57 -17.16 -4.71
C GLY A 269 31.85 -16.83 -6.19
N ALA A 270 31.17 -15.83 -6.76
CA ALA A 270 31.31 -15.43 -8.15
C ALA A 270 32.08 -14.10 -8.24
N ALA A 271 33.40 -14.21 -8.22
CA ALA A 271 34.27 -13.12 -8.65
C ALA A 271 33.92 -12.74 -10.11
N GLY A 272 33.88 -11.44 -10.41
CA GLY A 272 33.74 -10.95 -11.77
C GLY A 272 32.32 -10.75 -12.31
N LYS A 273 31.26 -10.79 -11.48
CA LYS A 273 29.94 -10.30 -11.92
C LYS A 273 30.02 -8.81 -12.25
N GLN A 274 29.51 -8.44 -13.42
CA GLN A 274 29.50 -7.04 -13.88
C GLN A 274 28.38 -6.26 -13.20
N LEU A 275 28.63 -4.99 -12.91
CA LEU A 275 27.58 -4.06 -12.47
C LEU A 275 26.68 -3.76 -13.67
N ILE A 276 25.40 -4.06 -13.55
CA ILE A 276 24.40 -3.84 -14.62
C ILE A 276 23.47 -2.66 -14.32
N GLY A 277 23.45 -2.19 -13.07
CA GLY A 277 22.64 -1.04 -12.69
C GLY A 277 22.86 -0.61 -11.25
N ALA A 278 22.42 0.60 -10.95
CA ALA A 278 22.42 1.13 -9.61
C ALA A 278 21.21 2.04 -9.41
N SER A 279 20.73 2.09 -8.17
CA SER A 279 19.59 2.93 -7.80
C SER A 279 19.74 3.44 -6.39
N LYS A 280 19.21 4.63 -6.14
CA LYS A 280 18.97 5.13 -4.79
C LYS A 280 17.50 4.96 -4.45
N THR A 281 17.24 4.54 -3.23
CA THR A 281 15.90 4.56 -2.63
C THR A 281 15.95 5.31 -1.32
N ALA A 282 14.84 5.93 -0.92
CA ALA A 282 14.74 6.50 0.40
C ALA A 282 13.33 6.34 0.95
N ARG A 283 13.25 6.07 2.25
CA ARG A 283 12.02 6.02 3.03
C ARG A 283 12.27 6.65 4.38
N ASP A 284 11.35 7.48 4.87
CA ASP A 284 11.43 8.14 6.18
C ASP A 284 12.78 8.85 6.45
N GLY A 285 13.36 9.44 5.40
CA GLY A 285 14.64 10.15 5.49
C GLY A 285 15.89 9.25 5.51
N ARG A 286 15.74 7.92 5.43
CA ARG A 286 16.86 6.97 5.33
C ARG A 286 17.07 6.58 3.88
N GLY A 287 18.23 6.90 3.34
CA GLY A 287 18.62 6.60 1.97
C GLY A 287 19.42 5.30 1.86
N GLN A 288 19.15 4.52 0.82
CA GLN A 288 19.91 3.33 0.47
C GLN A 288 20.44 3.46 -0.96
N LEU A 289 21.69 3.04 -1.16
CA LEU A 289 22.27 2.81 -2.47
C LEU A 289 22.23 1.31 -2.76
N VAL A 290 21.59 0.92 -3.85
CA VAL A 290 21.48 -0.47 -4.30
C VAL A 290 22.29 -0.63 -5.57
N LEU A 291 23.26 -1.54 -5.54
CA LEU A 291 24.06 -1.97 -6.70
C LEU A 291 23.54 -3.32 -7.17
N LYS A 292 23.29 -3.47 -8.47
CA LYS A 292 22.82 -4.71 -9.10
C LYS A 292 23.90 -5.30 -10.00
N TYR A 293 24.15 -6.59 -9.86
CA TYR A 293 25.21 -7.30 -10.57
C TYR A 293 24.67 -8.51 -11.32
N GLY A 294 25.20 -8.79 -12.51
CA GLY A 294 24.77 -9.93 -13.30
C GLY A 294 25.15 -9.84 -14.78
N GLU A 295 24.59 -10.75 -15.56
CA GLU A 295 24.64 -10.70 -17.03
C GLU A 295 23.38 -10.07 -17.61
N THR A 296 22.27 -10.20 -16.89
CA THR A 296 20.95 -9.66 -17.26
C THR A 296 20.28 -9.00 -16.06
N GLU A 297 19.31 -8.15 -16.34
CA GLU A 297 18.45 -7.45 -15.37
C GLU A 297 17.70 -8.39 -14.41
N TYR A 298 17.57 -9.67 -14.80
CA TYR A 298 16.88 -10.72 -14.04
C TYR A 298 17.80 -11.50 -13.09
N THR A 299 19.09 -11.19 -13.07
CA THR A 299 20.06 -11.84 -12.17
C THR A 299 20.04 -11.14 -10.81
N LEU A 300 19.72 -11.90 -9.75
CA LEU A 300 19.40 -11.39 -8.41
C LEU A 300 20.63 -11.23 -7.50
N ALA A 301 21.74 -10.73 -8.03
CA ALA A 301 22.88 -10.33 -7.20
C ALA A 301 22.81 -8.84 -6.89
N SER A 302 22.79 -8.49 -5.60
CA SER A 302 22.65 -7.11 -5.16
C SER A 302 23.47 -6.81 -3.92
N VAL A 303 23.96 -5.59 -3.84
CA VAL A 303 24.61 -5.02 -2.66
C VAL A 303 23.86 -3.76 -2.26
N VAL A 304 23.55 -3.62 -0.99
CA VAL A 304 22.83 -2.46 -0.44
C VAL A 304 23.74 -1.76 0.56
N PHE A 305 23.90 -0.45 0.38
CA PHE A 305 24.61 0.43 1.30
C PHE A 305 23.66 1.46 1.90
N ASP A 306 23.97 1.92 3.09
CA ASP A 306 23.46 3.18 3.61
C ASP A 306 24.03 4.32 2.75
N ASP A 307 23.18 5.13 2.14
CA ASP A 307 23.61 6.14 1.15
C ASP A 307 24.48 7.24 1.78
N ALA A 308 24.18 7.62 3.03
CA ALA A 308 24.88 8.70 3.71
C ALA A 308 26.26 8.28 4.25
N SER A 309 26.36 7.09 4.82
CA SER A 309 27.59 6.59 5.47
C SER A 309 28.41 5.62 4.63
N GLY A 310 27.86 5.12 3.52
CA GLY A 310 28.49 4.09 2.68
C GLY A 310 28.68 2.75 3.40
N LYS A 311 28.00 2.52 4.53
CA LYS A 311 28.09 1.27 5.28
C LYS A 311 27.26 0.18 4.59
N LEU A 312 27.83 -1.02 4.50
CA LEU A 312 27.11 -2.17 3.96
C LEU A 312 25.91 -2.52 4.85
N ILE A 313 24.73 -2.63 4.24
CA ILE A 313 23.48 -3.05 4.87
C ILE A 313 23.18 -4.50 4.51
N ALA A 314 23.27 -4.85 3.22
CA ALA A 314 22.96 -6.19 2.76
C ALA A 314 23.76 -6.58 1.52
N VAL A 315 23.94 -7.87 1.35
CA VAL A 315 24.48 -8.48 0.13
C VAL A 315 23.75 -9.79 -0.14
N SER A 316 23.43 -10.06 -1.41
CA SER A 316 22.74 -11.27 -1.82
C SER A 316 23.17 -11.69 -3.22
N ASP A 317 23.27 -12.98 -3.46
CA ASP A 317 23.35 -13.62 -4.78
C ASP A 317 22.31 -14.75 -4.86
N ALA A 318 21.08 -14.40 -5.24
CA ALA A 318 19.98 -15.37 -5.16
C ALA A 318 20.10 -16.52 -6.18
N SER A 319 21.02 -16.46 -7.15
CA SER A 319 21.28 -17.58 -8.06
C SER A 319 21.83 -18.81 -7.34
N GLN A 320 22.35 -18.65 -6.12
CA GLN A 320 22.85 -19.74 -5.28
C GLN A 320 21.74 -20.40 -4.43
N GLY A 321 20.56 -19.76 -4.33
CA GLY A 321 19.44 -20.16 -3.49
C GLY A 321 18.31 -20.88 -4.24
N VAL A 322 18.57 -21.37 -5.45
CA VAL A 322 17.53 -21.95 -6.32
C VAL A 322 16.92 -23.20 -5.66
N LYS A 323 15.60 -23.16 -5.46
CA LYS A 323 14.83 -24.32 -4.98
C LYS A 323 14.42 -25.21 -6.13
N ALA A 324 14.32 -26.51 -5.88
CA ALA A 324 13.77 -27.45 -6.86
C ALA A 324 12.33 -27.06 -7.28
N ASN A 325 12.02 -27.18 -8.56
CA ASN A 325 10.67 -26.97 -9.08
C ASN A 325 9.70 -28.10 -8.71
N ASP A 326 10.24 -29.32 -8.58
CA ASP A 326 9.47 -30.49 -8.16
C ASP A 326 9.14 -30.43 -6.65
N PRO A 327 7.86 -30.54 -6.24
CA PRO A 327 7.46 -30.41 -4.83
C PRO A 327 8.09 -31.45 -3.90
N ALA A 328 8.29 -32.69 -4.36
CA ALA A 328 8.86 -33.75 -3.54
C ALA A 328 10.35 -33.47 -3.28
N LYS A 329 11.12 -33.15 -4.34
CA LYS A 329 12.52 -32.74 -4.23
C LYS A 329 12.68 -31.47 -3.38
N ARG A 330 11.76 -30.52 -3.48
CA ARG A 330 11.75 -29.32 -2.64
C ARG A 330 11.57 -29.66 -1.17
N ALA A 331 10.63 -30.55 -0.84
CA ALA A 331 10.42 -30.99 0.54
C ALA A 331 11.64 -31.75 1.10
N GLU A 332 12.35 -32.52 0.28
CA GLU A 332 13.61 -33.16 0.67
C GLU A 332 14.73 -32.14 0.92
N GLN A 333 14.87 -31.16 0.01
CA GLN A 333 15.81 -30.04 0.17
C GLN A 333 15.53 -29.24 1.45
N ASP A 334 14.28 -28.88 1.69
CA ASP A 334 13.86 -28.14 2.88
C ASP A 334 14.19 -28.91 4.17
N LYS A 335 13.95 -30.23 4.20
CA LYS A 335 14.36 -31.09 5.33
C LYS A 335 15.88 -31.11 5.52
N ALA A 336 16.66 -31.16 4.44
CA ALA A 336 18.11 -31.16 4.51
C ALA A 336 18.65 -29.83 5.06
N LEU A 337 18.10 -28.70 4.60
CA LEU A 337 18.45 -27.37 5.10
C LEU A 337 18.18 -27.22 6.60
N LEU A 338 17.03 -27.70 7.08
CA LEU A 338 16.69 -27.67 8.52
C LEU A 338 17.61 -28.54 9.37
N LYS A 339 18.09 -29.66 8.84
CA LYS A 339 18.98 -30.60 9.55
C LYS A 339 20.44 -30.14 9.63
N MET A 340 20.83 -29.09 8.91
CA MET A 340 22.21 -28.63 8.90
C MET A 340 22.68 -28.21 10.30
N ASP A 341 23.92 -28.53 10.66
CA ASP A 341 24.45 -28.27 12.00
C ASP A 341 24.47 -26.76 12.33
N PRO A 342 23.76 -26.32 13.38
CA PRO A 342 23.79 -24.92 13.83
C PRO A 342 25.19 -24.40 14.15
N ALA A 343 26.08 -25.23 14.70
CA ALA A 343 27.44 -24.78 15.06
C ALA A 343 28.27 -24.46 13.80
N LYS A 344 28.15 -25.29 12.76
CA LYS A 344 28.74 -25.02 11.44
C LYS A 344 28.22 -23.72 10.84
N LEU A 345 26.90 -23.50 10.90
CA LEU A 345 26.27 -22.28 10.37
C LEU A 345 26.71 -21.03 11.16
N GLN A 346 26.77 -21.11 12.49
CA GLN A 346 27.25 -20.02 13.35
C GLN A 346 28.68 -19.63 12.98
N SER A 347 29.58 -20.60 12.87
CA SER A 347 30.99 -20.35 12.56
C SER A 347 31.17 -19.71 11.20
N ALA A 348 30.50 -20.24 10.16
CA ALA A 348 30.60 -19.69 8.81
C ALA A 348 29.99 -18.28 8.71
N ALA A 349 28.88 -18.01 9.42
CA ALA A 349 28.29 -16.67 9.46
C ALA A 349 29.16 -15.67 10.23
N ALA A 350 29.85 -16.11 11.29
CA ALA A 350 30.67 -15.22 12.11
C ALA A 350 31.83 -14.60 11.32
N GLU A 351 32.46 -15.36 10.43
CA GLU A 351 33.51 -14.85 9.55
C GLU A 351 32.98 -13.76 8.60
N ILE A 352 31.80 -13.99 8.00
CA ILE A 352 31.17 -13.03 7.08
C ILE A 352 30.71 -11.78 7.83
N ALA A 353 30.10 -11.93 9.00
CA ALA A 353 29.61 -10.83 9.82
C ALA A 353 30.74 -9.91 10.29
N ASP A 354 31.86 -10.49 10.72
CA ASP A 354 33.03 -9.73 11.18
C ASP A 354 33.68 -8.99 10.01
N ASP A 355 33.96 -9.69 8.90
CA ASP A 355 34.67 -9.12 7.74
C ASP A 355 33.85 -8.03 7.02
N LEU A 356 32.56 -8.25 6.78
CA LEU A 356 31.75 -7.34 5.97
C LEU A 356 31.07 -6.22 6.80
N PHE A 357 30.68 -6.53 8.02
CA PHE A 357 29.87 -5.65 8.87
C PHE A 357 30.57 -5.21 10.15
N GLY A 358 31.72 -5.80 10.50
CA GLY A 358 32.41 -5.54 11.77
C GLY A 358 31.60 -6.01 12.97
N ILE A 359 30.79 -7.05 12.82
CA ILE A 359 29.90 -7.57 13.87
C ILE A 359 30.40 -8.93 14.36
N SER A 360 30.65 -9.02 15.67
CA SER A 360 30.93 -10.29 16.33
C SER A 360 29.63 -11.02 16.68
N LEU A 361 29.46 -12.25 16.20
CA LEU A 361 28.28 -13.08 16.50
C LEU A 361 28.36 -13.85 17.83
N LYS A 362 29.32 -13.55 18.71
CA LYS A 362 29.54 -14.32 19.96
C LYS A 362 28.35 -14.27 20.92
N ASP A 363 27.69 -13.12 21.01
CA ASP A 363 26.56 -12.88 21.92
C ASP A 363 25.19 -13.10 21.27
N TYR A 364 25.18 -13.64 20.05
CA TYR A 364 23.99 -13.89 19.26
C TYR A 364 23.57 -15.35 19.31
N ILE A 365 22.27 -15.56 19.34
CA ILE A 365 21.62 -16.85 19.22
C ILE A 365 21.19 -17.02 17.76
N LEU A 366 21.60 -18.13 17.13
CA LEU A 366 21.11 -18.52 15.82
C LEU A 366 19.73 -19.14 15.93
N VAL A 367 18.79 -18.58 15.19
CA VAL A 367 17.41 -19.06 15.05
C VAL A 367 17.17 -19.48 13.60
N LYS A 368 16.71 -20.71 13.40
CA LYS A 368 16.33 -21.20 12.06
C LYS A 368 14.89 -20.80 11.73
N ASN A 369 14.66 -20.37 10.51
CA ASN A 369 13.32 -20.10 10.01
C ASN A 369 12.67 -21.41 9.51
N GLU A 370 11.90 -22.07 10.37
CA GLU A 370 11.19 -23.32 9.99
C GLU A 370 10.21 -23.13 8.82
N PRO A 371 9.39 -22.06 8.76
CA PRO A 371 8.55 -21.78 7.59
C PRO A 371 9.33 -21.55 6.29
N THR A 372 10.59 -21.09 6.36
CA THR A 372 11.44 -20.84 5.18
C THR A 372 12.83 -21.45 5.37
N PRO A 373 12.97 -22.78 5.21
CA PRO A 373 14.25 -23.47 5.34
C PRO A 373 15.31 -22.90 4.41
N GLY A 374 16.54 -22.80 4.92
CA GLY A 374 17.65 -22.11 4.26
C GLY A 374 17.82 -20.65 4.69
N ILE A 375 16.95 -20.12 5.55
CA ILE A 375 17.09 -18.79 6.17
C ILE A 375 17.33 -18.96 7.68
N ILE A 376 18.29 -18.22 8.21
CA ILE A 376 18.54 -18.06 9.64
C ILE A 376 18.52 -16.59 10.04
N SER A 377 18.26 -16.36 11.31
CA SER A 377 18.39 -15.06 11.96
C SER A 377 19.36 -15.16 13.13
N PHE A 378 20.06 -14.07 13.41
CA PHE A 378 20.87 -13.92 14.61
C PHE A 378 20.23 -12.88 15.51
N GLU A 379 19.85 -13.33 16.70
CA GLU A 379 19.15 -12.52 17.71
C GLU A 379 20.09 -12.31 18.89
N ARG A 380 20.17 -11.07 19.41
CA ARG A 380 20.89 -10.84 20.66
C ARG A 380 20.07 -11.38 21.81
N SER A 381 20.77 -12.01 22.75
CA SER A 381 20.16 -12.70 23.90
C SER A 381 19.28 -11.81 24.80
N ASN A 382 19.33 -10.48 24.63
CA ASN A 382 18.64 -9.46 25.42
C ASN A 382 17.71 -8.56 24.59
N GLU A 383 17.49 -8.85 23.31
CA GLU A 383 16.66 -8.05 22.40
C GLU A 383 15.59 -8.94 21.73
N ASP A 384 14.37 -8.42 21.58
CA ASP A 384 13.22 -9.17 21.04
C ASP A 384 13.19 -9.20 19.49
N ALA A 385 14.22 -8.69 18.81
CA ALA A 385 14.26 -8.56 17.36
C ALA A 385 15.59 -9.06 16.77
N PRO A 386 15.55 -9.74 15.60
CA PRO A 386 16.76 -10.17 14.92
C PRO A 386 17.52 -8.95 14.35
N ASP A 387 18.83 -8.92 14.56
CA ASP A 387 19.70 -7.87 14.02
C ASP A 387 20.22 -8.22 12.63
N ILE A 388 20.28 -9.51 12.32
CA ILE A 388 20.88 -10.05 11.11
C ILE A 388 20.04 -11.21 10.60
N GLN A 389 19.80 -11.23 9.29
CA GLN A 389 19.26 -12.37 8.57
C GLN A 389 20.26 -12.84 7.53
N ALA A 390 20.37 -14.15 7.36
CA ALA A 390 21.26 -14.75 6.38
C ALA A 390 20.57 -15.94 5.69
N ALA A 391 20.92 -16.19 4.43
CA ALA A 391 20.44 -17.35 3.67
C ALA A 391 21.59 -18.22 3.20
N TYR A 392 21.41 -19.54 3.26
CA TYR A 392 22.42 -20.53 2.98
C TYR A 392 21.89 -21.69 2.11
N ASN A 393 22.77 -22.30 1.34
CA ASN A 393 22.44 -23.41 0.45
C ASN A 393 22.69 -24.79 1.10
N LEU A 394 22.50 -25.88 0.34
CA LEU A 394 22.68 -27.25 0.82
C LEU A 394 24.13 -27.60 1.22
N ASP A 395 25.13 -26.82 0.79
CA ASP A 395 26.52 -26.98 1.22
C ASP A 395 26.81 -26.26 2.55
N GLY A 396 25.86 -25.42 2.99
CA GLY A 396 26.02 -24.50 4.13
C GLY A 396 26.77 -23.23 3.76
N LYS A 397 26.89 -22.89 2.48
CA LYS A 397 27.45 -21.62 2.03
C LYS A 397 26.39 -20.54 2.06
N PHE A 398 26.71 -19.42 2.69
CA PHE A 398 25.82 -18.26 2.74
C PHE A 398 25.86 -17.50 1.44
N TYR A 399 24.70 -17.27 0.83
CA TYR A 399 24.58 -16.47 -0.39
C TYR A 399 23.81 -15.17 -0.17
N SER A 400 23.27 -14.94 1.02
CA SER A 400 22.65 -13.68 1.41
C SER A 400 22.96 -13.37 2.86
N PHE A 401 23.22 -12.10 3.14
CA PHE A 401 23.49 -11.58 4.47
C PHE A 401 22.97 -10.15 4.54
N ALA A 402 22.09 -9.87 5.49
CA ALA A 402 21.49 -8.57 5.67
C ALA A 402 21.48 -8.19 7.15
N ARG A 403 21.99 -7.00 7.44
CA ARG A 403 21.72 -6.35 8.72
C ARG A 403 20.30 -5.80 8.66
N LEU A 404 19.46 -6.24 9.58
CA LEU A 404 18.10 -5.75 9.73
C LEU A 404 18.16 -4.39 10.42
N VAL A 405 18.34 -3.35 9.60
CA VAL A 405 18.24 -1.97 10.05
C VAL A 405 16.77 -1.61 10.08
N ASP A 406 16.09 -1.95 11.18
CA ASP A 406 14.66 -1.68 11.41
C ASP A 406 13.72 -2.52 10.50
N PRO A 407 12.86 -3.41 11.04
CA PRO A 407 12.00 -4.28 10.23
C PRO A 407 11.06 -3.54 9.26
N ASP A 408 10.81 -2.24 9.48
CA ASP A 408 9.98 -1.39 8.63
C ASP A 408 10.67 -0.92 7.31
N MET A 409 11.97 -1.21 7.15
CA MET A 409 12.74 -0.87 5.94
C MET A 409 12.78 -1.98 4.89
N TYR A 410 12.16 -3.15 5.12
CA TYR A 410 12.09 -4.18 4.08
C TYR A 410 11.17 -3.72 2.95
N VAL A 411 11.77 -3.42 1.80
CA VAL A 411 11.06 -3.07 0.58
C VAL A 411 10.62 -4.38 -0.07
N ASP A 412 9.32 -4.68 -0.02
CA ASP A 412 8.76 -5.60 -1.01
C ASP A 412 9.09 -5.02 -2.39
N PRO A 413 9.69 -5.80 -3.31
CA PRO A 413 9.93 -5.32 -4.65
C PRO A 413 8.59 -4.83 -5.20
N VAL A 414 8.53 -3.54 -5.56
CA VAL A 414 7.45 -3.03 -6.39
C VAL A 414 7.39 -3.97 -7.58
N PRO A 415 6.26 -4.62 -7.87
CA PRO A 415 6.15 -5.47 -9.03
C PRO A 415 6.45 -4.60 -10.24
N VAL A 416 7.64 -4.77 -10.82
CA VAL A 416 7.89 -4.36 -12.19
C VAL A 416 7.01 -5.30 -13.00
N GLN A 417 5.82 -4.81 -13.37
CA GLN A 417 5.04 -5.52 -14.36
C GLN A 417 5.82 -5.50 -15.68
N PRO A 418 5.83 -6.63 -16.41
CA PRO A 418 6.64 -6.84 -17.60
C PRO A 418 6.36 -5.86 -18.74
#